data_AF-X1EZN1-F1
#
_entry.id   AF-X1EZN1-F1
#
_cell.length_a   1.000
_cell.length_b   1.000
_cell.length_c   1.000
_cell.angle_alpha   90.00
_cell.angle_beta   90.00
_cell.angle_gamma   90.00
#
_symmetry.space_group_name_H-M   'P 1'
#
loop_
_entity.id
_entity.type
_entity.pdbx_description
1 polymer ?
#
loop_
_entity_poly.entity_id
_entity_poly.type
_entity_poly.pdbx_seq_one_letter_code
_entity_poly.pdbx_strand_id
1 'polypeptide(L)'
;MNTENSLSAKEFIQKIFIEETKRLVDAGSYHFAFVIMAQGIETLGSFLDSKPLKAREQSKLRFSHAINRLMPVKYAKLNNNHVLYDQLRASLAHTFTTSRQIYLTAKENPEYGNKHLQEIDEKLILVVEDFYKDFKKASERLLDGMNKGIIADRKINSEFYYTF
;
A
#
# COMPACT_ATOMS: atom_id res chain seq x y z
N MET A 1 17.39 -28.76 -11.86
CA MET A 1 16.19 -27.99 -11.47
C MET A 1 16.66 -26.93 -10.50
N ASN A 2 16.84 -25.69 -10.96
CA ASN A 2 17.36 -24.61 -10.13
C ASN A 2 16.27 -24.07 -9.21
N THR A 3 16.41 -24.31 -7.92
CA THR A 3 15.54 -23.82 -6.83
C THR A 3 15.89 -22.41 -6.37
N GLU A 4 16.45 -21.55 -7.23
CA GLU A 4 17.11 -20.29 -6.80
C GLU A 4 16.27 -19.00 -6.92
N ASN A 5 15.06 -19.01 -7.51
CA ASN A 5 14.30 -17.77 -7.74
C ASN A 5 13.07 -17.60 -6.83
N SER A 6 13.20 -17.79 -5.52
CA SER A 6 12.16 -17.33 -4.58
C SER A 6 12.61 -16.06 -3.87
N LEU A 7 11.99 -14.92 -4.20
CA LEU A 7 12.13 -13.70 -3.41
C LEU A 7 11.60 -13.97 -2.00
N SER A 8 12.42 -13.73 -0.98
CA SER A 8 11.93 -13.66 0.40
C SER A 8 10.90 -12.54 0.53
N ALA A 9 10.05 -12.60 1.56
CA ALA A 9 9.11 -11.51 1.82
C ALA A 9 9.79 -10.14 1.96
N LYS A 10 10.99 -10.11 2.56
CA LYS A 10 11.77 -8.88 2.75
C LYS A 10 12.24 -8.32 1.41
N GLU A 11 12.80 -9.17 0.55
CA GLU A 11 13.24 -8.77 -0.80
C GLU A 11 12.06 -8.35 -1.68
N PHE A 12 10.91 -9.05 -1.56
CA PHE A 12 9.70 -8.65 -2.27
C PHE A 12 9.22 -7.26 -1.87
N ILE A 13 9.15 -6.97 -0.56
CA ILE A 13 8.75 -5.64 -0.07
C ILE A 13 9.76 -4.57 -0.54
N GLN A 14 11.06 -4.86 -0.44
CA GLN A 14 12.11 -3.94 -0.86
C GLN A 14 12.07 -3.66 -2.37
N LYS A 15 12.13 -4.70 -3.21
CA LYS A 15 12.15 -4.58 -4.67
C LYS A 15 10.82 -4.04 -5.20
N ILE A 16 9.70 -4.68 -4.85
CA ILE A 16 8.41 -4.39 -5.51
C ILE A 16 7.70 -3.19 -4.87
N PHE A 17 7.55 -3.17 -3.55
CA PHE A 17 6.80 -2.09 -2.89
C PHE A 17 7.60 -0.81 -2.74
N ILE A 18 8.92 -0.88 -2.52
CA ILE A 18 9.71 0.33 -2.35
C ILE A 18 10.29 0.79 -3.70
N GLU A 19 11.06 -0.05 -4.39
CA GLU A 19 11.85 0.38 -5.56
C GLU A 19 11.02 0.49 -6.84
N GLU A 20 10.27 -0.53 -7.23
CA GLU A 20 9.42 -0.47 -8.45
C GLU A 20 8.33 0.58 -8.33
N THR A 21 7.71 0.69 -7.14
CA THR A 21 6.69 1.73 -6.91
C THR A 21 7.32 3.13 -6.99
N LYS A 22 8.57 3.30 -6.53
CA LYS A 22 9.31 4.57 -6.72
C LYS A 22 9.47 4.89 -8.20
N ARG A 23 9.88 3.91 -9.00
CA ARG A 23 10.07 4.08 -10.45
C ARG A 23 8.79 4.56 -11.12
N LEU A 24 7.62 4.02 -10.72
CA LEU A 24 6.33 4.50 -11.23
C LEU A 24 6.05 5.96 -10.88
N VAL A 25 6.33 6.37 -9.64
CA VAL A 25 6.15 7.76 -9.19
C VAL A 25 7.10 8.70 -9.93
N ASP A 26 8.39 8.36 -9.97
CA ASP A 26 9.41 9.18 -10.63
C ASP A 26 9.19 9.30 -12.15
N ALA A 27 8.59 8.29 -12.78
CA ALA A 27 8.25 8.29 -14.20
C ALA A 27 6.91 8.98 -14.54
N GLY A 28 6.23 9.60 -13.57
CA GLY A 28 4.94 10.26 -13.82
C GLY A 28 3.76 9.29 -14.00
N SER A 29 3.95 7.99 -13.75
CA SER A 29 2.92 6.95 -13.90
C SER A 29 2.01 6.88 -12.68
N TYR A 30 1.43 8.02 -12.29
CA TYR A 30 0.81 8.23 -10.99
C TYR A 30 -0.40 7.34 -10.73
N HIS A 31 -1.25 7.12 -11.74
CA HIS A 31 -2.43 6.27 -11.58
C HIS A 31 -2.03 4.83 -11.23
N PHE A 32 -1.06 4.27 -11.95
CA PHE A 32 -0.52 2.94 -11.66
C PHE A 32 0.15 2.90 -10.28
N ALA A 33 0.87 3.96 -9.89
CA ALA A 33 1.45 4.05 -8.56
C ALA A 33 0.36 3.97 -7.46
N PHE A 34 -0.77 4.67 -7.61
CA PHE A 34 -1.89 4.56 -6.67
C PHE A 34 -2.49 3.16 -6.59
N VAL A 35 -2.71 2.50 -7.73
CA VAL A 35 -3.20 1.12 -7.77
C VAL A 35 -2.26 0.20 -7.00
N ILE A 36 -0.96 0.26 -7.30
CA ILE A 36 0.06 -0.59 -6.66
C ILE A 36 0.14 -0.31 -5.16
N MET A 37 0.18 0.96 -4.74
CA MET A 37 0.23 1.31 -3.33
C MET A 37 -1.02 0.84 -2.58
N ALA A 38 -2.21 0.99 -3.15
CA ALA A 38 -3.45 0.57 -2.51
C ALA A 38 -3.51 -0.95 -2.29
N GLN A 39 -3.06 -1.75 -3.27
CA GLN A 39 -2.95 -3.21 -3.09
C GLN A 39 -1.80 -3.58 -2.16
N GLY A 40 -0.68 -2.87 -2.26
CA GLY A 40 0.49 -3.05 -1.41
C GLY A 40 0.15 -2.87 0.06
N ILE A 41 -0.62 -1.85 0.43
CA ILE A 41 -1.09 -1.62 1.81
C ILE A 41 -1.86 -2.83 2.35
N GLU A 42 -2.74 -3.44 1.55
CA GLU A 42 -3.41 -4.69 1.95
C GLU A 42 -2.40 -5.82 2.18
N THR A 43 -1.44 -5.98 1.28
CA THR A 43 -0.40 -7.00 1.44
C THR A 43 0.45 -6.75 2.69
N LEU A 44 0.84 -5.51 2.98
CA LEU A 44 1.55 -5.16 4.23
C LEU A 44 0.73 -5.59 5.46
N GLY A 45 -0.57 -5.32 5.43
CA GLY A 45 -1.48 -5.68 6.52
C GLY A 45 -1.67 -7.17 6.69
N SER A 46 -1.50 -7.94 5.62
CA SER A 46 -1.50 -9.40 5.71
C SER A 46 -0.42 -9.90 6.66
N PHE A 47 0.76 -9.28 6.73
CA PHE A 47 1.83 -9.71 7.65
C PHE A 47 1.51 -9.45 9.12
N LEU A 48 0.46 -8.68 9.42
CA LEU A 48 0.06 -8.34 10.79
C LEU A 48 -0.97 -9.29 11.39
N ASP A 49 -1.38 -10.33 10.65
CA ASP A 49 -2.28 -11.39 11.12
C ASP A 49 -1.63 -12.78 10.99
N SER A 50 -2.25 -13.80 11.58
CA SER A 50 -1.78 -15.19 11.52
C SER A 50 -2.35 -16.00 10.35
N LYS A 51 -3.22 -15.42 9.51
CA LYS A 51 -3.92 -16.14 8.43
C LYS A 51 -3.03 -16.30 7.18
N PRO A 52 -3.18 -17.36 6.38
CA PRO A 52 -2.46 -17.48 5.11
C PRO A 52 -2.71 -16.29 4.17
N LEU A 53 -1.76 -15.95 3.28
CA LEU A 53 -1.91 -14.81 2.37
C LEU A 53 -3.17 -14.92 1.50
N LYS A 54 -3.50 -16.13 1.02
CA LYS A 54 -4.68 -16.42 0.18
C LYS A 54 -6.00 -16.59 0.97
N ALA A 55 -6.03 -16.27 2.27
CA ALA A 55 -7.25 -16.38 3.08
C ALA A 55 -8.37 -15.46 2.55
N ARG A 56 -9.56 -16.03 2.35
CA ARG A 56 -10.75 -15.31 1.84
C ARG A 56 -11.24 -14.25 2.83
N GLU A 57 -11.88 -13.21 2.28
CA GLU A 57 -12.58 -12.17 3.05
C GLU A 57 -11.69 -11.39 4.04
N GLN A 58 -10.37 -11.38 3.84
CA GLN A 58 -9.43 -10.68 4.73
C GLN A 58 -9.02 -9.30 4.23
N SER A 59 -9.33 -8.96 2.98
CA SER A 59 -8.88 -7.74 2.32
C SER A 59 -9.17 -6.47 3.11
N LYS A 60 -10.44 -6.27 3.52
CA LYS A 60 -10.88 -5.10 4.29
C LYS A 60 -10.10 -4.93 5.59
N LEU A 61 -9.99 -6.02 6.34
CA LEU A 61 -9.31 -6.03 7.64
C LEU A 61 -7.81 -5.81 7.48
N ARG A 62 -7.16 -6.48 6.54
CA ARG A 62 -5.72 -6.35 6.28
C ARG A 62 -5.35 -4.96 5.85
N PHE A 63 -6.03 -4.42 4.83
CA PHE A 63 -5.82 -3.03 4.42
C PHE A 63 -5.95 -2.08 5.60
N SER A 64 -7.02 -2.24 6.39
CA SER A 64 -7.26 -1.37 7.54
C SER A 64 -6.25 -1.54 8.67
N HIS A 65 -5.74 -2.75 8.90
CA HIS A 65 -4.67 -2.98 9.86
C HIS A 65 -3.38 -2.29 9.45
N ALA A 66 -3.00 -2.33 8.17
CA ALA A 66 -1.84 -1.60 7.67
C ALA A 66 -2.01 -0.10 7.81
N ILE A 67 -3.17 0.44 7.41
CA ILE A 67 -3.48 1.87 7.58
C ILE A 67 -3.37 2.28 9.06
N ASN A 68 -3.96 1.50 9.96
CA ASN A 68 -4.06 1.90 11.36
C ASN A 68 -2.75 1.70 12.14
N ARG A 69 -1.87 0.78 11.71
CA ARG A 69 -0.67 0.39 12.46
C ARG A 69 0.65 0.79 11.81
N LEU A 70 0.72 0.84 10.48
CA LEU A 70 1.97 1.06 9.75
C LEU A 70 2.06 2.45 9.12
N MET A 71 0.95 3.00 8.63
CA MET A 71 0.93 4.35 8.04
C MET A 71 1.02 5.45 9.12
N PRO A 72 1.26 6.72 8.76
CA PRO A 72 1.15 7.84 9.70
C PRO A 72 -0.21 7.89 10.40
N VAL A 73 -0.22 8.32 11.67
CA VAL A 73 -1.41 8.35 12.54
C VAL A 73 -2.61 9.10 11.92
N LYS A 74 -2.35 10.08 11.04
CA LYS A 74 -3.41 10.80 10.33
C LYS A 74 -4.30 9.87 9.50
N TYR A 75 -3.76 8.83 8.88
CA TYR A 75 -4.56 7.88 8.10
C TYR A 75 -5.51 7.06 8.96
N ALA A 76 -5.11 6.70 10.19
CA ALA A 76 -5.97 5.95 11.09
C ALA A 76 -7.27 6.72 11.42
N LYS A 77 -7.18 8.05 11.55
CA LYS A 77 -8.35 8.92 11.74
C LYS A 77 -9.25 8.96 10.50
N LEU A 78 -8.64 8.99 9.31
CA LEU A 78 -9.34 9.00 8.03
C LEU A 78 -9.92 7.64 7.65
N ASN A 79 -9.50 6.55 8.27
CA ASN A 79 -9.94 5.18 7.97
C ASN A 79 -11.03 4.67 8.91
N ASN A 80 -11.81 5.57 9.50
CA ASN A 80 -12.94 5.17 10.33
C ASN A 80 -13.91 4.29 9.53
N ASN A 81 -14.45 3.24 10.16
CA ASN A 81 -15.32 2.26 9.51
C ASN A 81 -14.78 1.68 8.18
N HIS A 82 -13.45 1.59 8.03
CA HIS A 82 -12.79 1.06 6.83
C HIS A 82 -13.02 1.89 5.56
N VAL A 83 -13.33 3.18 5.69
CA VAL A 83 -13.72 4.02 4.55
C VAL A 83 -12.64 4.11 3.46
N LEU A 84 -11.35 4.14 3.82
CA LEU A 84 -10.26 4.14 2.83
C LEU A 84 -10.17 2.81 2.09
N TYR A 85 -10.55 1.69 2.72
CA TYR A 85 -10.63 0.42 2.00
C TYR A 85 -11.69 0.50 0.90
N ASP A 86 -12.91 0.92 1.24
CA ASP A 86 -14.03 0.93 0.30
C ASP A 86 -13.80 1.96 -0.83
N GLN A 87 -13.29 3.15 -0.49
CA GLN A 87 -13.16 4.26 -1.42
C GLN A 87 -11.88 4.29 -2.26
N LEU A 88 -10.78 3.77 -1.72
CA LEU A 88 -9.49 3.74 -2.40
C LEU A 88 -9.20 2.33 -2.92
N ARG A 89 -9.00 1.37 -2.01
CA ARG A 89 -8.47 0.06 -2.39
C ARG A 89 -9.46 -0.76 -3.20
N ALA A 90 -10.69 -0.90 -2.72
CA ALA A 90 -11.71 -1.71 -3.38
C ALA A 90 -12.14 -1.08 -4.70
N SER A 91 -12.31 0.25 -4.72
CA SER A 91 -12.60 0.99 -5.94
C SER A 91 -11.50 0.79 -7.00
N LEU A 92 -10.23 1.03 -6.67
CA LEU A 92 -9.12 0.83 -7.62
C LEU A 92 -8.99 -0.63 -8.07
N ALA A 93 -9.31 -1.61 -7.22
CA ALA A 93 -9.28 -3.03 -7.61
C ALA A 93 -10.41 -3.40 -8.59
N HIS A 94 -11.62 -2.87 -8.39
CA HIS A 94 -12.81 -3.29 -9.13
C HIS A 94 -13.06 -2.47 -10.39
N THR A 95 -12.74 -1.17 -10.37
CA THR A 95 -13.10 -0.23 -11.45
C THR A 95 -11.89 0.52 -12.00
N PHE A 96 -10.70 0.29 -11.44
CA PHE A 96 -9.48 1.01 -11.83
C PHE A 96 -9.62 2.54 -11.68
N THR A 97 -10.50 2.99 -10.78
CA THR A 97 -10.71 4.39 -10.43
C THR A 97 -11.08 4.50 -8.95
N THR A 98 -10.96 5.68 -8.37
CA THR A 98 -11.38 5.92 -6.99
C THR A 98 -12.88 6.17 -6.88
N SER A 99 -13.40 6.12 -5.66
CA SER A 99 -14.73 6.67 -5.40
C SER A 99 -14.77 8.19 -5.66
N ARG A 100 -15.98 8.74 -5.79
CA ARG A 100 -16.19 10.19 -5.98
C ARG A 100 -15.70 11.05 -4.81
N GLN A 101 -15.35 10.43 -3.68
CA GLN A 101 -14.92 11.08 -2.43
C GLN A 101 -13.40 11.13 -2.26
N ILE A 102 -12.63 10.65 -3.26
CA ILE A 102 -11.16 10.74 -3.26
C ILE A 102 -10.69 11.38 -4.56
N TYR A 103 -9.87 12.42 -4.43
CA TYR A 103 -9.09 12.96 -5.54
C TYR A 103 -7.65 12.43 -5.49
N LEU A 104 -7.23 11.87 -6.62
CA LEU A 104 -5.85 11.49 -6.88
C LEU A 104 -5.15 12.63 -7.64
N THR A 105 -4.03 13.11 -7.11
CA THR A 105 -3.27 14.21 -7.70
C THR A 105 -1.76 14.04 -7.49
N ALA A 106 -0.97 15.00 -7.97
CA ALA A 106 0.49 15.04 -7.85
C ALA A 106 0.96 16.44 -7.43
N LYS A 107 2.20 16.58 -6.98
CA LYS A 107 2.75 17.86 -6.49
C LYS A 107 2.78 18.96 -7.54
N GLU A 108 2.90 18.58 -8.81
CA GLU A 108 2.85 19.50 -9.94
C GLU A 108 1.48 20.19 -10.10
N ASN A 109 0.41 19.63 -9.51
CA ASN A 109 -0.90 20.27 -9.55
C ASN A 109 -0.91 21.54 -8.68
N PRO A 110 -1.14 22.74 -9.25
CA PRO A 110 -1.00 24.00 -8.53
C PRO A 110 -2.06 24.20 -7.44
N GLU A 111 -3.23 23.56 -7.58
CA GLU A 111 -4.33 23.69 -6.65
C GLU A 111 -4.23 22.70 -5.49
N TYR A 112 -3.95 21.43 -5.80
CA TYR A 112 -4.06 20.32 -4.84
C TYR A 112 -2.72 19.70 -4.43
N GLY A 113 -1.63 20.01 -5.12
CA GLY A 113 -0.33 19.33 -4.96
C GLY A 113 0.29 19.45 -3.55
N ASN A 114 -0.12 20.46 -2.78
CA ASN A 114 0.33 20.65 -1.38
C ASN A 114 -0.74 20.30 -0.34
N LYS A 115 -1.81 19.61 -0.74
CA LYS A 115 -3.00 19.38 0.08
C LYS A 115 -3.20 17.93 0.52
N HIS A 116 -2.12 17.14 0.55
CA HIS A 116 -2.19 15.73 0.94
C HIS A 116 -2.89 15.51 2.29
N LEU A 117 -3.86 14.60 2.32
CA LEU A 117 -4.72 14.26 3.46
C LEU A 117 -5.61 15.40 3.97
N GLN A 118 -5.81 16.45 3.18
CA GLN A 118 -6.82 17.47 3.45
C GLN A 118 -8.14 17.06 2.79
N GLU A 119 -9.24 17.50 3.38
CA GLU A 119 -10.58 17.37 2.81
C GLU A 119 -10.99 18.72 2.19
N ILE A 120 -11.42 18.69 0.94
CA ILE A 120 -11.83 19.87 0.17
C ILE A 120 -13.08 19.47 -0.61
N ASP A 121 -14.16 20.22 -0.48
CA ASP A 121 -15.45 19.91 -1.12
C ASP A 121 -15.88 18.46 -0.87
N GLU A 122 -15.75 18.00 0.38
CA GLU A 122 -16.07 16.64 0.84
C GLU A 122 -15.22 15.53 0.18
N LYS A 123 -14.08 15.89 -0.41
CA LYS A 123 -13.16 14.96 -1.07
C LYS A 123 -11.81 14.95 -0.39
N LEU A 124 -11.35 13.75 -0.06
CA LEU A 124 -10.00 13.53 0.45
C LEU A 124 -8.98 13.65 -0.68
N ILE A 125 -7.98 14.50 -0.50
CA ILE A 125 -6.89 14.68 -1.47
C ILE A 125 -5.73 13.72 -1.16
N LEU A 126 -5.37 12.88 -2.12
CA LEU A 126 -4.16 12.06 -2.09
C LEU A 126 -3.18 12.57 -3.15
N VAL A 127 -2.02 13.05 -2.69
CA VAL A 127 -0.90 13.49 -3.52
C VAL A 127 0.06 12.31 -3.64
N VAL A 128 0.33 11.84 -4.87
CA VAL A 128 1.01 10.57 -5.12
C VAL A 128 2.39 10.48 -4.47
N GLU A 129 3.17 11.55 -4.50
CA GLU A 129 4.54 11.58 -3.96
C GLU A 129 4.54 11.49 -2.44
N ASP A 130 3.60 12.16 -1.78
CA ASP A 130 3.46 12.10 -0.33
C ASP A 130 2.83 10.77 0.12
N PHE A 131 1.86 10.26 -0.63
CA PHE A 131 1.28 8.93 -0.39
C PHE A 131 2.34 7.84 -0.53
N TYR A 132 3.20 7.92 -1.55
CA TYR A 132 4.35 7.02 -1.71
C TYR A 132 5.34 7.13 -0.56
N LYS A 133 5.68 8.35 -0.13
CA LYS A 133 6.57 8.56 1.03
C LYS A 133 6.03 7.88 2.28
N ASP A 134 4.72 7.94 2.50
CA ASP A 134 4.06 7.32 3.65
C ASP A 134 3.96 5.80 3.51
N PHE A 135 3.64 5.31 2.31
CA PHE A 135 3.64 3.89 1.98
C PHE A 135 5.03 3.27 2.14
N LYS A 136 6.08 3.93 1.65
CA LYS A 136 7.48 3.51 1.83
C LYS A 136 7.82 3.38 3.30
N LYS A 137 7.48 4.38 4.13
CA LYS A 137 7.70 4.32 5.59
C LYS A 137 6.95 3.16 6.24
N ALA A 138 5.73 2.87 5.80
CA ALA A 138 4.97 1.72 6.29
C ALA A 138 5.66 0.39 5.93
N SER A 139 6.16 0.26 4.71
CA SER A 139 6.97 -0.88 4.26
C SER A 139 8.26 -1.03 5.08
N GLU A 140 8.98 0.07 5.32
CA GLU A 140 10.22 0.07 6.14
C GLU A 140 9.95 -0.33 7.60
N ARG A 141 8.85 0.14 8.20
CA ARG A 141 8.41 -0.27 9.54
C ARG A 141 8.13 -1.76 9.61
N LEU A 142 7.49 -2.31 8.58
CA LEU A 142 7.22 -3.75 8.51
C LEU A 142 8.52 -4.55 8.43
N LEU A 143 9.46 -4.12 7.57
CA LEU A 143 10.78 -4.73 7.43
C LEU A 143 11.58 -4.70 8.75
N ASP A 144 11.57 -3.56 9.46
CA ASP A 144 12.19 -3.44 10.78
C ASP A 144 11.58 -4.41 11.79
N GLY A 145 10.25 -4.52 11.83
CA GLY A 145 9.55 -5.50 12.65
C GLY A 145 9.92 -6.95 12.34
N MET A 146 10.13 -7.27 11.06
CA MET A 146 10.62 -8.59 10.63
C MET A 146 12.09 -8.83 11.02
N ASN A 147 12.95 -7.82 10.90
CA ASN A 147 14.35 -7.93 11.29
C ASN A 147 14.53 -8.11 12.80
N LYS A 148 13.64 -7.51 13.60
CA LYS A 148 13.58 -7.69 15.05
C LYS A 148 12.92 -8.99 15.50
N GLY A 149 12.40 -9.81 14.56
CA GLY A 149 11.68 -11.05 14.88
C GLY A 149 10.30 -10.84 15.52
N ILE A 150 9.79 -9.61 15.53
CA ILE A 150 8.46 -9.28 16.06
C ILE A 150 7.36 -9.70 15.07
N ILE A 151 7.67 -9.66 13.77
CA ILE A 151 6.76 -10.00 12.68
C ILE A 151 7.34 -11.16 11.89
N ALA A 152 6.53 -12.19 11.63
CA ALA A 152 6.94 -13.32 10.81
C ALA A 152 7.07 -12.92 9.33
N ASP A 153 8.14 -13.35 8.67
CA ASP A 153 8.46 -13.07 7.27
C ASP A 153 8.09 -14.21 6.30
N ARG A 154 7.39 -15.24 6.80
CA ARG A 154 7.17 -16.50 6.05
C ARG A 154 5.93 -16.52 5.15
N LYS A 155 5.26 -15.39 4.91
CA LYS A 155 4.00 -15.37 4.12
C LYS A 155 4.21 -15.40 2.61
N ILE A 156 5.34 -14.88 2.14
CA ILE A 156 5.76 -14.97 0.74
C ILE A 156 6.82 -16.07 0.70
N ASN A 157 6.55 -17.11 -0.06
CA ASN A 157 7.40 -18.30 -0.18
C ASN A 157 7.67 -18.60 -1.67
N SER A 158 8.43 -19.67 -1.92
CA SER A 158 8.80 -20.14 -3.26
C SER A 158 7.63 -20.60 -4.13
N GLU A 159 6.39 -20.65 -3.62
CA GLU A 159 5.21 -20.93 -4.43
C GLU A 159 4.69 -19.69 -5.18
N PHE A 160 5.22 -18.50 -4.88
CA PHE A 160 5.01 -17.32 -5.70
C PHE A 160 6.09 -17.30 -6.79
N TYR A 161 5.69 -17.73 -7.99
CA TYR A 161 6.57 -17.80 -9.16
C TYR A 161 6.90 -16.39 -9.67
N TYR A 162 8.03 -15.85 -9.21
CA TYR A 162 8.64 -14.65 -9.78
C TYR A 162 9.83 -15.10 -10.65
N THR A 163 9.88 -14.63 -11.90
CA THR A 163 10.94 -14.99 -12.86
C THR A 163 11.66 -13.77 -13.45
N PHE A 164 11.60 -12.63 -12.75
CA PHE A 164 12.04 -11.32 -13.22
C PHE A 164 13.19 -10.73 -12.40
#